data_AF-A0A9P0FBV3-F1
#
_entry.id   AF-A0A9P0FBV3-F1
#
_cell.length_a   1.000
_cell.length_b   1.000
_cell.length_c   1.000
_cell.angle_alpha   90.00
_cell.angle_beta   90.00
_cell.angle_gamma   90.00
#
_symmetry.space_group_name_H-M   'P 1'
#
loop_
_entity.id
_entity.type
_entity.pdbx_description
1 polymer ?
#
loop_
_entity_poly.entity_id
_entity_poly.type
_entity_poly.pdbx_seq_one_letter_code
_entity_poly.pdbx_strand_id
1 'polypeptide(L)'
;MFYSFKQLNNILNEKQIQIAYYGLVNSVLGYGILAWGGILKTHLNNLERVHKRIVKIMFKKDLYYSGNQLLQEKNILNVRQIYAQQLIKWQFKNEKYTKTHAYNTKGSINITTKKATKTIGTKSHTYLAPRLYNFLPISLTNTKYITNKKIKVWLFKQSPHKIENFIENGTFS
;
A
#
# COMPACT_ATOMS: atom_id res chain seq x y z
N MET A 1 -14.96 -15.38 -4.43
CA MET A 1 -14.13 -15.05 -3.26
C MET A 1 -14.92 -14.98 -1.95
N PHE A 2 -16.03 -14.24 -1.87
CA PHE A 2 -16.82 -14.11 -0.63
C PHE A 2 -17.33 -15.44 -0.06
N TYR A 3 -17.91 -16.30 -0.91
CA TYR A 3 -18.43 -17.60 -0.51
C TYR A 3 -17.34 -18.53 0.05
N SER A 4 -16.16 -18.54 -0.58
CA SER A 4 -14.99 -19.30 -0.12
C SER A 4 -14.57 -18.87 1.29
N PHE A 5 -14.47 -17.56 1.56
CA PHE A 5 -14.14 -17.07 2.91
C PHE A 5 -15.25 -17.35 3.93
N LYS A 6 -16.52 -17.34 3.52
CA LYS A 6 -17.62 -17.71 4.40
C LYS A 6 -17.55 -19.19 4.82
N GLN A 7 -17.21 -20.09 3.89
CA GLN A 7 -16.99 -21.50 4.22
C GLN A 7 -15.77 -21.70 5.11
N LEU A 8 -14.63 -21.09 4.75
CA LEU A 8 -13.39 -21.18 5.54
C LEU A 8 -13.58 -20.69 6.97
N ASN A 9 -14.39 -19.65 7.19
CA ASN A 9 -14.70 -19.12 8.52
C ASN A 9 -15.45 -20.08 9.46
N ASN A 10 -16.08 -21.12 8.92
CA ASN A 10 -16.77 -22.11 9.74
C ASN A 10 -15.79 -23.16 10.28
N ILE A 11 -14.63 -23.31 9.66
CA ILE A 11 -13.65 -24.38 9.94
C ILE A 11 -12.38 -23.81 10.58
N LEU A 12 -11.95 -22.63 10.14
CA LEU A 12 -10.66 -22.06 10.50
C LEU A 12 -10.76 -21.07 11.67
N ASN A 13 -9.67 -21.00 12.44
CA ASN A 13 -9.47 -20.00 13.48
C ASN A 13 -9.10 -18.63 12.90
N GLU A 14 -9.28 -17.56 13.69
CA GLU A 14 -9.03 -16.17 13.25
C GLU A 14 -7.62 -15.99 12.62
N LYS A 15 -6.58 -16.55 13.25
CA LYS A 15 -5.20 -16.48 12.74
C LYS A 15 -5.03 -17.18 11.40
N GLN A 16 -5.67 -18.34 11.21
CA GLN A 16 -5.58 -19.13 9.98
C GLN A 16 -6.30 -18.42 8.83
N ILE A 17 -7.47 -17.82 9.10
CA ILE A 17 -8.22 -17.03 8.13
C ILE A 17 -7.41 -15.80 7.68
N GLN A 18 -6.70 -15.15 8.61
CA GLN A 18 -5.80 -14.05 8.27
C GLN A 18 -4.68 -14.50 7.32
N ILE A 19 -4.08 -15.67 7.55
CA ILE A 19 -3.07 -16.24 6.65
C ILE A 19 -3.66 -16.46 5.26
N ALA A 20 -4.83 -17.08 5.17
CA ALA A 20 -5.53 -17.31 3.89
C ALA A 20 -5.82 -15.99 3.15
N TYR A 21 -6.22 -14.95 3.89
CA TYR A 21 -6.41 -13.61 3.35
C TYR A 21 -5.13 -13.01 2.78
N TYR A 22 -4.00 -13.08 3.50
CA TYR A 22 -2.74 -12.55 2.99
C TYR A 22 -2.23 -13.34 1.78
N GLY A 23 -2.49 -14.65 1.74
CA GLY A 23 -2.12 -15.53 0.63
C GLY A 23 -2.95 -15.34 -0.65
N LEU A 24 -4.24 -15.02 -0.54
CA LEU A 24 -5.15 -14.93 -1.69
C LEU A 24 -5.57 -13.50 -2.01
N VAL A 25 -6.11 -12.77 -1.03
CA VAL A 25 -6.69 -11.45 -1.28
C VAL A 25 -5.59 -10.41 -1.43
N ASN A 26 -4.66 -10.37 -0.47
CA ASN A 26 -3.59 -9.39 -0.48
C ASN A 26 -2.58 -9.65 -1.62
N SER A 27 -2.40 -10.89 -2.05
CA SER A 27 -1.55 -11.22 -3.21
C SER A 27 -2.17 -10.74 -4.52
N VAL A 28 -3.45 -11.03 -4.77
CA VAL A 28 -4.19 -10.58 -5.96
C VAL A 28 -4.29 -9.05 -6.00
N LEU A 29 -4.67 -8.42 -4.87
CA LEU A 29 -4.67 -6.97 -4.75
C LEU A 29 -3.27 -6.41 -5.00
N GLY A 30 -2.26 -6.97 -4.35
CA GLY A 30 -0.88 -6.51 -4.46
C GLY A 30 -0.32 -6.56 -5.87
N TYR A 31 -0.64 -7.60 -6.63
CA TYR A 31 -0.21 -7.74 -8.01
C TYR A 31 -0.88 -6.71 -8.91
N GLY A 32 -2.22 -6.63 -8.86
CA GLY A 32 -2.98 -5.73 -9.72
C GLY A 32 -2.69 -4.25 -9.40
N ILE A 33 -2.69 -3.90 -8.11
CA ILE A 33 -2.68 -2.50 -7.68
C ILE A 33 -1.44 -1.73 -8.11
N LEU A 34 -0.33 -2.39 -8.43
CA LEU A 34 0.84 -1.70 -8.97
C LEU A 34 0.56 -1.06 -10.35
N ALA A 35 -0.29 -1.71 -11.17
CA ALA A 35 -0.66 -1.23 -12.49
C ALA A 35 -1.75 -0.13 -12.46
N TRP A 36 -2.72 -0.23 -11.55
CA TRP A 36 -3.91 0.64 -11.54
C TRP A 36 -4.19 1.37 -10.21
N GLY A 37 -3.31 1.25 -9.22
CA GLY A 37 -3.49 1.85 -7.89
C GLY A 37 -3.33 3.37 -7.84
N GLY A 38 -2.75 3.97 -8.88
CA GLY A 38 -2.66 5.42 -9.06
C GLY A 38 -3.94 6.05 -9.63
N ILE A 39 -4.96 5.25 -9.98
CA ILE A 39 -6.19 5.76 -10.60
C ILE A 39 -7.02 6.62 -9.62
N LEU A 40 -7.96 7.39 -10.18
CA LEU A 40 -8.96 8.17 -9.46
C LEU A 40 -9.71 7.35 -8.41
N LYS A 41 -10.02 8.01 -7.29
CA LYS A 41 -10.75 7.46 -6.14
C LYS A 41 -12.06 6.78 -6.51
N THR A 42 -12.78 7.33 -7.49
CA THR A 42 -14.07 6.81 -7.98
C THR A 42 -13.99 5.33 -8.35
N HIS A 43 -12.96 4.93 -9.08
CA HIS A 43 -12.77 3.53 -9.49
C HIS A 43 -12.26 2.65 -8.34
N LEU A 44 -11.49 3.22 -7.41
CA LEU A 44 -10.98 2.49 -6.25
C LEU A 44 -12.02 2.26 -5.16
N ASN A 45 -13.07 3.09 -5.08
CA ASN A 45 -14.14 2.94 -4.10
C ASN A 45 -14.80 1.54 -4.15
N ASN A 46 -14.99 1.00 -5.36
CA ASN A 46 -15.56 -0.34 -5.52
C ASN A 46 -14.62 -1.41 -4.96
N LEU A 47 -13.32 -1.28 -5.21
CA LEU A 47 -12.31 -2.18 -4.67
C LEU A 47 -12.23 -2.09 -3.14
N GLU A 48 -12.27 -0.88 -2.58
CA GLU A 48 -12.30 -0.68 -1.14
C GLU A 48 -13.53 -1.30 -0.47
N ARG A 49 -14.71 -1.18 -1.10
CA ARG A 49 -15.93 -1.81 -0.61
C ARG A 49 -15.80 -3.34 -0.60
N VAL A 50 -15.27 -3.93 -1.67
CA VAL A 50 -15.00 -5.37 -1.75
C VAL A 50 -14.02 -5.79 -0.66
N HIS A 51 -12.90 -5.09 -0.53
CA HIS A 51 -11.88 -5.33 0.49
C HIS A 51 -12.45 -5.30 1.91
N LYS A 52 -13.15 -4.22 2.27
CA LYS A 52 -13.80 -4.05 3.59
C LYS A 52 -14.84 -5.15 3.83
N ARG A 53 -15.59 -5.55 2.81
CA ARG A 53 -16.58 -6.64 2.91
C ARG A 53 -15.94 -7.99 3.16
N ILE A 54 -14.83 -8.32 2.48
CA ILE A 54 -14.07 -9.55 2.75
C ILE A 54 -13.61 -9.57 4.21
N VAL A 55 -13.03 -8.47 4.69
CA VAL A 55 -12.55 -8.35 6.07
C VAL A 55 -13.70 -8.49 7.07
N LYS A 56 -14.85 -7.87 6.83
CA LYS A 56 -16.04 -8.06 7.69
C LYS A 56 -16.48 -9.52 7.75
N ILE A 57 -16.50 -10.22 6.61
CA ILE A 57 -16.80 -11.65 6.57
C ILE A 57 -15.80 -12.40 7.43
N MET A 58 -14.49 -12.26 7.20
CA MET A 58 -13.43 -12.96 7.94
C MET A 58 -13.56 -12.85 9.46
N PHE A 59 -13.92 -11.67 9.97
CA PHE A 59 -14.06 -11.42 11.40
C PHE A 59 -15.50 -11.55 11.92
N LYS A 60 -16.41 -12.11 11.12
CA LYS A 60 -17.83 -12.32 11.47
C LYS A 60 -18.49 -11.04 12.02
N LYS A 61 -18.18 -9.89 11.42
CA LYS A 61 -18.75 -8.58 11.79
C LYS A 61 -19.96 -8.26 10.93
N ASP A 62 -20.89 -7.50 11.51
CA ASP A 62 -22.10 -7.07 10.84
C ASP A 62 -21.81 -6.18 9.62
N LEU A 63 -22.76 -6.17 8.69
CA LEU A 63 -22.69 -5.36 7.48
C LEU A 63 -22.63 -3.86 7.79
N TYR A 64 -23.25 -3.43 8.89
CA TYR A 64 -23.29 -2.03 9.33
C TYR A 64 -22.03 -1.58 10.10
N TYR A 65 -21.21 -2.53 10.57
CA TYR A 65 -20.00 -2.21 11.32
C TYR A 65 -19.04 -1.37 10.48
N SER A 66 -18.37 -0.37 11.07
CA SER A 66 -17.45 0.51 10.32
C SER A 66 -16.27 -0.29 9.76
N GLY A 67 -16.18 -0.38 8.42
CA GLY A 67 -15.10 -1.13 7.76
C GLY A 67 -13.72 -0.52 7.99
N ASN A 68 -13.65 0.81 8.11
CA ASN A 68 -12.39 1.51 8.38
C ASN A 68 -11.89 1.21 9.79
N GLN A 69 -12.79 1.22 10.77
CA GLN A 69 -12.47 0.87 12.16
C GLN A 69 -11.99 -0.58 12.25
N LEU A 70 -12.67 -1.51 11.56
CA LEU A 70 -12.28 -2.92 11.56
C LEU A 70 -10.85 -3.14 11.04
N LEU A 71 -10.49 -2.43 9.98
CA LEU A 71 -9.15 -2.50 9.40
C LEU A 71 -8.08 -2.00 10.37
N GLN A 72 -8.36 -0.92 11.11
CA GLN A 72 -7.45 -0.40 12.14
C GLN A 72 -7.31 -1.38 13.31
N GLU A 73 -8.42 -1.86 13.87
CA GLU A 73 -8.43 -2.81 14.99
C GLU A 73 -7.64 -4.10 14.66
N LYS A 74 -7.81 -4.62 13.43
CA LYS A 74 -7.15 -5.85 12.99
C LYS A 74 -5.78 -5.61 12.36
N ASN A 75 -5.27 -4.39 12.37
CA ASN A 75 -4.00 -4.00 11.73
C ASN A 75 -3.91 -4.50 10.27
N ILE A 76 -4.99 -4.34 9.50
CA ILE A 76 -5.05 -4.66 8.06
C ILE A 76 -4.99 -3.36 7.25
N LEU A 77 -4.09 -3.32 6.27
CA LEU A 77 -3.87 -2.12 5.47
C LEU A 77 -5.09 -1.84 4.58
N ASN A 78 -5.42 -0.55 4.40
CA ASN A 78 -6.37 -0.10 3.39
C ASN A 78 -5.81 -0.31 1.99
N VAL A 79 -6.67 -0.31 0.97
CA VAL A 79 -6.29 -0.45 -0.45
C VAL A 79 -5.20 0.55 -0.85
N ARG A 80 -5.35 1.84 -0.52
CA ARG A 80 -4.33 2.88 -0.77
C ARG A 80 -3.01 2.62 -0.04
N GLN A 81 -3.07 2.08 1.18
CA GLN A 81 -1.88 1.72 1.95
C GLN A 81 -1.20 0.47 1.36
N ILE A 82 -1.96 -0.50 0.87
CA ILE A 82 -1.44 -1.67 0.13
C ILE A 82 -0.71 -1.16 -1.13
N TYR A 83 -1.29 -0.23 -1.87
CA TYR A 83 -0.64 0.39 -3.03
C TYR A 83 0.70 1.04 -2.65
N ALA A 84 0.70 1.89 -1.62
CA ALA A 84 1.91 2.53 -1.11
C ALA A 84 2.97 1.50 -0.70
N GLN A 85 2.57 0.40 -0.04
CA GLN A 85 3.47 -0.70 0.29
C GLN A 85 4.10 -1.32 -0.96
N GLN A 86 3.33 -1.53 -2.02
CA GLN A 86 3.85 -2.12 -3.26
C GLN A 86 4.76 -1.15 -4.02
N LEU A 87 4.46 0.15 -4.03
CA LEU A 87 5.34 1.17 -4.59
C LEU A 87 6.71 1.18 -3.91
N ILE A 88 6.73 1.14 -2.58
CA ILE A 88 7.98 1.10 -1.81
C ILE A 88 8.78 -0.14 -2.19
N LYS A 89 8.16 -1.33 -2.18
CA LYS A 89 8.84 -2.58 -2.57
C LYS A 89 9.39 -2.55 -3.98
N TRP A 90 8.60 -2.01 -4.91
CA TRP A 90 9.01 -1.86 -6.30
C TRP A 90 10.23 -0.94 -6.40
N GLN A 91 10.29 0.15 -5.61
CA GLN A 91 11.45 1.03 -5.59
C GLN A 91 12.71 0.34 -5.05
N PHE A 92 12.60 -0.37 -3.93
CA PHE A 92 13.73 -1.14 -3.38
C PHE A 92 14.22 -2.24 -4.32
N LYS A 93 13.31 -2.86 -5.08
CA LYS A 93 13.67 -3.86 -6.10
C LYS A 93 14.36 -3.23 -7.31
N ASN A 94 13.94 -2.03 -7.71
CA ASN A 94 14.47 -1.30 -8.87
C ASN A 94 15.50 -0.25 -8.47
N GLU A 95 16.42 -0.60 -7.57
CA GLU A 95 17.49 0.24 -7.02
C GLU A 95 18.32 1.00 -8.10
N LYS A 96 18.21 0.60 -9.38
CA LYS A 96 18.80 1.28 -10.53
C LYS A 96 18.48 2.78 -10.65
N TYR A 97 17.41 3.27 -10.02
CA TYR A 97 17.08 4.71 -10.07
C TYR A 97 17.82 5.56 -9.01
N THR A 98 18.61 4.97 -8.10
CA THR A 98 18.89 5.64 -6.82
C THR A 98 20.21 6.37 -6.66
N LYS A 99 21.14 6.40 -7.61
CA LYS A 99 22.39 7.18 -7.42
C LYS A 99 22.90 7.78 -8.74
N THR A 100 22.52 9.03 -9.02
CA THR A 100 23.02 9.78 -10.18
C THR A 100 24.30 10.57 -9.90
N HIS A 101 24.78 10.64 -8.65
CA HIS A 101 25.93 11.49 -8.30
C HIS A 101 26.99 10.73 -7.51
N ALA A 102 28.23 10.79 -7.99
CA ALA A 102 29.42 10.19 -7.36
C ALA A 102 29.83 10.88 -6.05
N TYR A 103 29.26 12.05 -5.74
CA TYR A 103 29.62 12.88 -4.59
C TYR A 103 28.57 12.80 -3.47
N ASN A 104 29.04 12.56 -2.24
CA ASN A 104 28.21 12.57 -1.03
C ASN A 104 27.89 14.00 -0.58
N THR A 105 26.88 14.62 -1.17
CA THR A 105 26.25 15.85 -0.64
C THR A 105 24.99 15.50 0.14
N LYS A 106 24.52 16.38 1.04
CA LYS A 106 23.31 16.12 1.87
C LYS A 106 22.05 15.77 1.05
N GLY A 107 22.00 16.11 -0.25
CA GLY A 107 20.94 15.74 -1.19
C GLY A 107 21.11 14.37 -1.88
N SER A 108 22.23 13.67 -1.70
CA SER A 108 22.55 12.40 -2.38
C SER A 108 21.68 11.21 -1.94
N ILE A 109 20.93 11.36 -0.85
CA ILE A 109 20.03 10.34 -0.29
C ILE A 109 18.71 10.30 -1.07
N ASN A 110 18.30 11.41 -1.68
CA ASN A 110 17.04 11.54 -2.38
C ASN A 110 17.15 11.07 -3.83
N ILE A 111 16.19 10.27 -4.26
CA ILE A 111 16.10 9.76 -5.62
C ILE A 111 15.56 10.85 -6.54
N THR A 112 16.23 11.06 -7.67
CA THR A 112 15.78 11.98 -8.72
C THR A 112 14.46 11.49 -9.30
N THR A 113 13.41 12.31 -9.18
CA THR A 113 12.09 12.00 -9.73
C THR A 113 11.94 12.66 -11.10
N LYS A 114 11.60 11.89 -12.13
CA LYS A 114 11.34 12.46 -13.46
C LYS A 114 10.09 13.34 -13.37
N LYS A 115 10.12 14.54 -13.96
CA LYS A 115 8.93 15.39 -14.04
C LYS A 115 7.94 14.76 -15.03
N ALA A 116 6.71 14.54 -14.58
CA ALA A 116 5.60 14.16 -15.44
C ALA A 116 4.59 15.31 -15.47
N THR A 117 4.16 15.69 -16.67
CA THR A 117 3.20 16.79 -16.88
C THR A 117 1.76 16.28 -17.02
N LYS A 118 1.59 15.09 -17.61
CA LYS A 118 0.27 14.47 -17.80
C LYS A 118 -0.17 13.73 -16.54
N THR A 119 -1.47 13.77 -16.25
CA THR A 119 -2.11 13.10 -15.09
C THR A 119 -1.84 11.59 -15.05
N ILE A 120 -1.75 10.93 -16.21
CA ILE A 120 -1.42 9.50 -16.29
C ILE A 120 0.04 9.26 -15.85
N GLY A 121 0.94 10.16 -16.26
CA GLY A 121 2.35 10.08 -15.89
C GLY A 121 2.58 10.35 -14.40
N THR A 122 1.91 11.35 -13.83
CA THR A 122 2.02 11.65 -12.39
C THR A 122 1.41 10.57 -11.50
N LYS A 123 0.49 9.77 -12.04
CA LYS A 123 -0.12 8.62 -11.34
C LYS A 123 0.60 7.30 -11.60
N SER A 124 1.62 7.29 -12.46
CA SER A 124 2.40 6.09 -12.73
C SER A 124 3.22 5.69 -11.49
N HIS A 125 3.36 4.38 -11.28
CA HIS A 125 4.23 3.85 -10.24
C HIS A 125 5.68 4.33 -10.40
N THR A 126 6.15 4.53 -11.63
CA THR A 126 7.49 5.06 -11.92
C THR A 126 7.72 6.49 -11.41
N TYR A 127 6.65 7.27 -11.27
CA TYR A 127 6.69 8.62 -10.74
C TYR A 127 6.46 8.65 -9.23
N LEU A 128 5.44 7.92 -8.75
CA LEU A 128 5.05 7.94 -7.34
C LEU A 128 6.00 7.15 -6.44
N ALA A 129 6.56 6.04 -6.90
CA ALA A 129 7.46 5.21 -6.09
C ALA A 129 8.72 5.95 -5.61
N PRO A 130 9.51 6.65 -6.46
CA PRO A 130 10.67 7.39 -5.99
C PRO A 130 10.29 8.58 -5.10
N ARG A 131 9.16 9.26 -5.37
CA ARG A 131 8.66 10.33 -4.48
C ARG A 131 8.34 9.76 -3.11
N LEU A 132 7.59 8.66 -3.04
CA LEU A 132 7.21 8.02 -1.79
C LEU A 132 8.43 7.53 -1.00
N TYR A 133 9.44 7.02 -1.70
CA TYR A 133 10.70 6.60 -1.09
C TYR A 133 11.43 7.76 -0.42
N ASN A 134 11.47 8.94 -1.04
CA ASN A 134 12.10 10.13 -0.45
C ASN A 134 11.39 10.61 0.82
N PHE A 135 10.12 10.24 1.02
CA PHE A 135 9.38 10.52 2.26
C PHE A 135 9.58 9.45 3.35
N LEU A 136 10.25 8.33 3.04
CA LEU A 136 10.56 7.33 4.04
C LEU A 136 11.62 7.88 5.01
N PRO A 137 11.53 7.52 6.30
CA PRO A 137 12.58 7.86 7.25
C PRO A 137 13.89 7.17 6.86
N ILE A 138 15.00 7.83 7.17
CA ILE A 138 16.36 7.35 6.88
C ILE A 138 16.61 5.95 7.47
N SER A 139 15.97 5.63 8.60
CA SER A 139 16.03 4.32 9.24
C SER A 139 15.49 3.16 8.36
N LEU A 140 14.61 3.46 7.40
CA LEU A 140 14.09 2.48 6.44
C LEU A 140 14.85 2.50 5.11
N THR A 141 15.38 3.65 4.69
CA THR A 141 16.09 3.78 3.41
C THR A 141 17.54 3.29 3.47
N ASN A 142 18.19 3.38 4.63
CA ASN A 142 19.59 2.95 4.82
C ASN A 142 19.79 1.42 4.81
N THR A 143 18.75 0.64 4.49
CA THR A 143 18.83 -0.83 4.42
C THR A 143 18.76 -1.30 2.98
N LYS A 144 19.67 -2.20 2.57
CA LYS A 144 19.65 -2.82 1.23
C LYS A 144 18.33 -3.58 0.95
N TYR A 145 17.76 -4.18 1.99
CA TYR A 145 16.50 -4.92 1.90
C TYR A 145 15.53 -4.44 2.96
N ILE A 146 14.30 -4.19 2.55
CA ILE A 146 13.22 -3.77 3.44
C ILE A 146 12.21 -4.90 3.66
N THR A 147 11.86 -5.15 4.92
CA THR A 147 10.88 -6.18 5.28
C THR A 147 9.46 -5.63 5.20
N ASN A 148 8.50 -6.44 4.73
CA ASN A 148 7.08 -6.10 4.70
C ASN A 148 6.55 -5.58 6.05
N LYS A 149 7.02 -6.17 7.15
CA LYS A 149 6.65 -5.80 8.52
C LYS A 149 7.04 -4.34 8.84
N LYS A 150 8.26 -3.92 8.49
CA LYS A 150 8.75 -2.56 8.74
C LYS A 150 7.92 -1.53 7.96
N ILE A 151 7.66 -1.79 6.68
CA ILE A 151 6.82 -0.92 5.84
C ILE A 151 5.41 -0.84 6.41
N LYS A 152 4.82 -1.99 6.77
CA LYS A 152 3.47 -2.06 7.34
C LYS A 152 3.37 -1.19 8.60
N VAL A 153 4.30 -1.33 9.54
CA VAL A 153 4.34 -0.53 10.78
C VAL A 153 4.43 0.97 10.46
N TRP A 154 5.29 1.37 9.53
CA TRP A 154 5.39 2.77 9.13
C TRP A 154 4.12 3.31 8.48
N LEU A 155 3.51 2.54 7.57
CA LEU A 155 2.25 2.92 6.90
C LEU A 155 1.07 3.03 7.86
N PHE A 156 1.05 2.22 8.94
CA PHE A 156 0.03 2.33 9.98
C PHE A 156 0.19 3.58 10.84
N LYS A 157 1.43 4.03 11.08
CA LYS A 157 1.69 5.30 11.77
C LYS A 157 1.23 6.50 10.96
N GLN A 158 1.19 6.39 9.64
CA GLN A 158 0.65 7.44 8.77
C GLN A 158 -0.87 7.28 8.65
N SER A 159 -1.61 8.39 8.73
CA SER A 159 -3.07 8.34 8.55
C SER A 159 -3.42 7.91 7.11
N PRO A 160 -4.51 7.14 6.90
CA PRO A 160 -4.93 6.73 5.56
C PRO A 160 -5.17 7.92 4.62
N HIS A 161 -5.73 9.01 5.15
CA HIS A 161 -5.98 10.26 4.41
C HIS A 161 -4.68 10.91 3.91
N LYS A 162 -3.63 10.90 4.72
CA LYS A 162 -2.33 11.47 4.34
C LYS A 162 -1.70 10.71 3.17
N ILE A 163 -1.84 9.38 3.15
CA ILE A 163 -1.37 8.55 2.03
C ILE A 163 -2.23 8.76 0.79
N GLU A 164 -3.54 8.91 0.94
CA GLU A 164 -4.45 9.22 -0.15
C GLU A 164 -4.11 10.57 -0.80
N ASN A 165 -3.96 11.63 0.00
CA ASN A 165 -3.54 12.95 -0.45
C ASN A 165 -2.21 12.92 -1.20
N PHE A 166 -1.24 12.14 -0.69
CA PHE A 166 0.03 11.97 -1.37
C PHE A 166 -0.12 11.33 -2.76
N ILE A 167 -1.00 10.32 -2.91
CA ILE A 167 -1.21 9.65 -4.20
C ILE A 167 -1.95 10.58 -5.18
N GLU A 168 -2.88 11.41 -4.69
CA GLU A 168 -3.71 12.26 -5.53
C GLU A 168 -3.01 13.56 -5.95
N ASN A 169 -2.31 14.22 -5.01
CA ASN A 169 -1.71 15.53 -5.22
C ASN A 169 -0.17 15.47 -5.33
N GLY A 170 0.44 14.32 -5.03
CA GLY A 170 1.90 14.18 -4.98
C GLY A 170 2.56 14.87 -3.78
N THR A 171 1.78 15.47 -2.88
CA THR A 171 2.27 16.22 -1.71
C THR A 171 1.76 15.60 -0.41
N PHE A 172 2.65 15.49 0.57
CA PHE A 172 2.27 15.20 1.95
C PHE A 172 1.92 16.51 2.65
N SER A 173 0.66 16.95 2.51
CA SER A 173 0.08 18.03 3.31
C SER A 173 -0.57 17.45 4.56
#